data_AF-Q166I3-F1
#
_entry.id   AF-Q166I3-F1
#
_cell.length_a   1.000
_cell.length_b   1.000
_cell.length_c   1.000
_cell.angle_alpha   90.00
_cell.angle_beta   90.00
_cell.angle_gamma   90.00
#
_symmetry.space_group_name_H-M   'P 1'
#
loop_
_entity.id
_entity.type
_entity.pdbx_description
1 polymer ?
#
loop_
_entity_poly.entity_id
_entity_poly.type
_entity_poly.pdbx_seq_one_letter_code
_entity_poly.pdbx_strand_id
1 'polypeptide(L)'
;MLPALPLADNMLLPQSCDIGHQSLRARLKTKRAAMLFGYFIPFQVVLLPMARVLGIMGTAGTIPGLIFVHVIYGLGFKTLFYRNFCVSVPSELTKAAKVDGAGFFRIFWSIFLPISLPIIVVSMIWQFTKIWNDFLFGVSFS
;
A
#
# COMPACT_ATOMS: atom_id res chain seq x y z
N MET A 1 -51.96 29.58 -6.91
CA MET A 1 -50.66 29.82 -6.24
C MET A 1 -50.45 28.62 -5.31
N LEU A 2 -49.58 27.64 -5.49
CA LEU A 2 -48.39 27.38 -6.33
C LEU A 2 -48.22 25.84 -6.39
N PRO A 3 -47.97 25.22 -7.56
CA PRO A 3 -47.48 23.84 -7.65
C PRO A 3 -46.00 23.85 -8.10
N ALA A 4 -45.05 23.72 -7.17
CA ALA A 4 -43.62 23.62 -7.49
C ALA A 4 -42.81 23.01 -6.34
N LEU A 5 -42.89 21.68 -6.12
CA LEU A 5 -42.10 21.00 -5.08
C LEU A 5 -41.46 19.62 -5.43
N PRO A 6 -41.74 18.90 -6.54
CA PRO A 6 -41.04 17.63 -6.81
C PRO A 6 -39.72 17.76 -7.61
N LEU A 7 -39.38 18.95 -8.12
CA LEU A 7 -38.18 19.17 -8.96
C LEU A 7 -36.90 19.47 -8.15
N ALA A 8 -37.01 19.99 -6.93
CA ALA A 8 -35.85 20.34 -6.11
C ALA A 8 -35.16 19.09 -5.52
N ASP A 9 -35.93 18.09 -5.08
CA ASP A 9 -35.38 16.87 -4.49
C ASP A 9 -34.57 16.05 -5.50
N ASN A 10 -35.05 15.92 -6.75
CA ASN A 10 -34.31 15.22 -7.81
C ASN A 10 -33.03 15.95 -8.26
N MET A 11 -32.89 17.25 -7.96
CA MET A 11 -31.70 18.03 -8.29
C MET A 11 -30.68 18.04 -7.14
N LEU A 12 -31.12 17.95 -5.89
CA LEU A 12 -30.26 17.92 -4.71
C LEU A 12 -29.69 16.52 -4.38
N LEU A 13 -30.44 15.45 -4.68
CA LEU A 13 -30.00 14.05 -4.50
C LEU A 13 -28.73 13.67 -5.29
N PRO A 14 -28.56 14.02 -6.58
CA PRO A 14 -27.31 13.70 -7.30
C PRO A 14 -26.11 14.51 -6.80
N GLN A 15 -26.30 15.78 -6.40
CA GLN A 15 -25.21 16.63 -5.93
C GLN A 15 -24.62 16.18 -4.59
N SER A 16 -25.47 15.67 -3.69
CA SER A 16 -25.04 15.16 -2.38
C SER A 16 -24.27 13.84 -2.49
N CYS A 17 -24.61 12.97 -3.45
CA CYS A 17 -23.84 11.76 -3.78
C CYS A 17 -22.45 12.08 -4.35
N ASP A 18 -22.38 13.06 -5.27
CA ASP A 18 -21.11 13.48 -5.87
C ASP A 18 -20.14 14.12 -4.87
N ILE A 19 -20.64 14.96 -3.95
CA ILE A 19 -19.81 15.56 -2.87
C ILE A 19 -19.25 14.48 -1.93
N GLY A 20 -20.06 13.47 -1.57
CA GLY A 20 -19.62 12.33 -0.76
C GLY A 20 -18.51 11.52 -1.45
N HIS A 21 -18.68 11.24 -2.74
CA HIS A 21 -17.68 10.50 -3.51
C HIS A 21 -16.40 11.33 -3.78
N GLN A 22 -16.52 12.64 -3.95
CA GLN A 22 -15.39 13.54 -4.18
C GLN A 22 -14.57 13.77 -2.91
N SER A 23 -15.21 13.92 -1.75
CA SER A 23 -14.54 14.00 -0.44
C SER A 23 -13.86 12.68 -0.05
N LEU A 24 -14.46 11.52 -0.37
CA LEU A 24 -13.83 10.21 -0.17
C LEU A 24 -12.58 10.04 -1.05
N ARG A 25 -12.66 10.45 -2.33
CA ARG A 25 -11.50 10.46 -3.24
C ARG A 25 -10.40 11.40 -2.77
N ALA A 26 -10.74 12.56 -2.21
CA ALA A 26 -9.77 13.49 -1.62
C ALA A 26 -9.08 12.88 -0.40
N ARG A 27 -9.83 12.30 0.56
CA ARG A 27 -9.28 11.63 1.75
C ARG A 27 -8.34 10.47 1.39
N LEU A 28 -8.69 9.70 0.35
CA LEU A 28 -7.85 8.63 -0.17
C LEU A 28 -6.57 9.15 -0.84
N LYS A 29 -6.60 10.30 -1.52
CA LYS A 29 -5.39 10.97 -2.04
C LYS A 29 -4.51 11.47 -0.90
N THR A 30 -5.07 12.10 0.12
CA THR A 30 -4.32 12.59 1.29
C THR A 30 -3.65 11.48 2.07
N LYS A 31 -4.33 10.35 2.33
CA LYS A 31 -3.73 9.18 3.00
C LYS A 31 -2.55 8.59 2.20
N ARG A 32 -2.65 8.53 0.87
CA ARG A 32 -1.56 8.04 0.01
C ARG A 32 -0.37 9.02 0.00
N ALA A 33 -0.65 10.32 -0.08
CA ALA A 33 0.37 11.36 0.01
C ALA A 33 1.09 11.32 1.36
N ALA A 34 0.38 11.06 2.46
CA ALA A 34 0.97 10.88 3.78
C ALA A 34 1.88 9.63 3.86
N MET A 35 1.46 8.51 3.28
CA MET A 35 2.31 7.30 3.19
C MET A 35 3.58 7.55 2.38
N LEU A 36 3.47 8.27 1.24
CA LEU A 36 4.62 8.66 0.44
C LEU A 36 5.55 9.58 1.22
N PHE A 37 5.02 10.63 1.86
CA PHE A 37 5.79 11.58 2.65
C PHE A 37 6.54 10.91 3.80
N GLY A 38 5.87 9.99 4.53
CA GLY A 38 6.51 9.21 5.60
C GLY A 38 7.63 8.29 5.10
N TYR A 39 7.58 7.83 3.84
CA TYR A 39 8.64 7.02 3.25
C TYR A 39 9.85 7.82 2.74
N PHE A 40 9.66 9.11 2.44
CA PHE A 40 10.78 9.99 2.09
C PHE A 40 11.66 10.35 3.30
N ILE A 41 11.25 9.98 4.52
CA ILE A 41 12.12 10.07 5.69
C ILE A 41 13.29 9.09 5.48
N PRO A 42 14.54 9.56 5.51
CA PRO A 42 15.69 8.68 5.30
C PRO A 42 15.73 7.60 6.39
N PHE A 43 15.95 6.36 5.97
CA PHE A 43 16.03 5.18 6.85
C PHE A 43 16.97 5.40 8.05
N GLN A 44 18.05 6.15 7.83
CA GLN A 44 19.04 6.51 8.84
C GLN A 44 18.47 7.29 10.04
N VAL A 45 17.44 8.12 9.82
CA VAL A 45 16.77 8.86 10.90
C VAL A 45 15.84 7.95 11.71
N VAL A 46 15.26 6.93 11.06
CA VAL A 46 14.36 5.96 11.69
C VAL A 46 15.13 4.88 12.46
N LEU A 47 16.42 4.73 12.21
CA LEU A 47 17.29 3.74 12.85
C LEU A 47 17.34 3.90 14.38
N LEU A 48 17.60 5.11 14.88
CA LEU A 48 17.68 5.42 16.31
C LEU A 48 16.41 5.09 17.09
N PRO A 49 15.21 5.56 16.70
CA PRO A 49 13.97 5.21 17.40
C PRO A 49 13.66 3.71 17.30
N MET A 50 13.94 3.06 16.17
CA MET A 50 13.74 1.61 16.04
C MET A 50 14.69 0.81 16.92
N ALA A 51 15.95 1.25 17.08
CA ALA A 51 16.89 0.64 18.01
C ALA A 51 16.42 0.74 19.47
N ARG A 52 15.78 1.86 19.86
CA ARG A 52 15.15 2.01 21.19
C ARG A 52 14.01 1.03 21.38
N VAL A 53 13.13 0.89 20.38
CA VAL A 53 12.01 -0.07 20.43
C VAL A 53 12.51 -1.51 20.52
N LEU A 54 13.51 -1.88 19.72
CA LEU A 54 14.18 -3.18 19.82
C LEU A 54 14.86 -3.40 21.16
N GLY A 55 15.44 -2.36 21.76
CA GLY A 55 16.05 -2.40 23.09
C GLY A 55 15.04 -2.69 24.19
N ILE A 56 13.85 -2.07 24.12
CA ILE A 56 12.74 -2.35 25.04
C ILE A 56 12.24 -3.79 24.85
N MET A 57 12.24 -4.30 23.61
CA MET A 57 11.89 -5.69 23.30
C MET A 57 13.00 -6.71 23.63
N GLY A 58 14.18 -6.26 24.07
CA GLY A 58 15.33 -7.13 24.37
C GLY A 58 15.96 -7.81 23.15
N THR A 59 15.57 -7.42 21.93
CA THR A 59 16.08 -7.99 20.66
C THR A 59 17.03 -7.04 19.92
N ALA A 60 17.46 -5.97 20.58
CA ALA A 60 18.50 -5.07 20.08
C ALA A 60 19.80 -5.84 19.79
N GLY A 61 20.42 -5.55 18.65
CA GLY A 61 21.68 -6.18 18.22
C GLY A 61 21.55 -7.62 17.72
N THR A 62 20.34 -8.16 17.58
CA THR A 62 20.11 -9.52 17.05
C THR A 62 19.71 -9.51 15.57
N ILE A 63 20.10 -10.54 14.81
CA ILE A 63 19.65 -10.76 13.42
C ILE A 63 18.11 -10.73 13.28
N PRO A 64 17.30 -11.39 14.14
CA PRO A 64 15.84 -11.29 14.04
C PRO A 64 15.31 -9.87 14.26
N GLY A 65 15.92 -9.08 15.16
CA GLY A 65 15.57 -7.67 15.35
C GLY A 65 15.85 -6.82 14.10
N LEU A 66 16.96 -7.09 13.42
CA LEU A 66 17.32 -6.45 12.15
C LEU A 66 16.30 -6.75 11.04
N ILE A 67 15.95 -8.03 10.89
CA ILE A 67 14.95 -8.48 9.90
C ILE A 67 13.61 -7.78 10.17
N PHE A 68 13.20 -7.71 11.43
CA PHE A 68 11.94 -7.09 11.83
C PHE A 68 11.84 -5.61 11.39
N VAL A 69 12.88 -4.82 11.65
CA VAL A 69 12.93 -3.40 11.26
C VAL A 69 12.88 -3.24 9.73
N HIS A 70 13.64 -4.07 9.00
CA HIS A 70 13.66 -4.04 7.54
C HIS A 70 12.32 -4.43 6.91
N VAL A 71 11.61 -5.38 7.52
CA VAL A 71 10.27 -5.79 7.07
C VAL A 71 9.28 -4.64 7.27
N ILE A 72 9.25 -4.03 8.45
CA ILE A 72 8.34 -2.91 8.76
C ILE A 72 8.58 -1.74 7.82
N TYR A 73 9.84 -1.33 7.66
CA TYR A 73 10.19 -0.20 6.79
C TYR A 73 9.86 -0.50 5.32
N GLY A 74 10.12 -1.74 4.87
CA GLY A 74 9.84 -2.17 3.50
C GLY A 74 8.34 -2.25 3.17
N LEU A 75 7.46 -2.50 4.14
CA LEU A 75 6.01 -2.64 3.91
C LEU A 75 5.38 -1.36 3.35
N GLY A 76 5.78 -0.18 3.84
CA GLY A 76 5.23 1.10 3.37
C GLY A 76 5.46 1.33 1.87
N PHE A 77 6.67 1.06 1.40
CA PHE A 77 7.01 1.17 -0.02
C PHE A 77 6.33 0.11 -0.89
N LYS A 78 6.41 -1.16 -0.45
CA LYS A 78 5.85 -2.29 -1.20
C LYS A 78 4.34 -2.19 -1.35
N THR A 79 3.62 -1.73 -0.32
CA THR A 79 2.16 -1.55 -0.39
C THR A 79 1.76 -0.49 -1.42
N LEU A 80 2.48 0.62 -1.52
CA LEU A 80 2.25 1.65 -2.54
C LEU A 80 2.54 1.12 -3.95
N PHE A 81 3.63 0.38 -4.12
CA PHE A 81 4.01 -0.23 -5.40
C PHE A 81 2.98 -1.26 -5.88
N TYR A 82 2.60 -2.22 -5.02
CA TYR A 82 1.57 -3.21 -5.33
C TYR A 82 0.24 -2.56 -5.67
N ARG A 83 -0.11 -1.48 -4.97
CA ARG A 83 -1.35 -0.76 -5.26
C ARG A 83 -1.31 -0.09 -6.63
N ASN A 84 -0.18 0.49 -7.03
CA ASN A 84 -0.01 1.06 -8.36
C ASN A 84 -0.24 -0.01 -9.44
N PHE A 85 0.36 -1.19 -9.23
CA PHE A 85 0.18 -2.35 -10.09
C PHE A 85 -1.26 -2.87 -10.14
N CYS A 86 -1.94 -3.02 -9.00
CA CYS A 86 -3.34 -3.48 -9.00
C CYS A 86 -4.29 -2.53 -9.74
N VAL A 87 -3.96 -1.23 -9.82
CA VAL A 87 -4.73 -0.24 -10.59
C VAL A 87 -4.43 -0.31 -12.08
N SER A 88 -3.21 -0.71 -12.48
CA SER A 88 -2.87 -0.88 -13.90
C SER A 88 -3.48 -2.15 -14.51
N VAL A 89 -3.90 -3.12 -13.69
CA VAL A 89 -4.56 -4.34 -14.18
C VAL A 89 -5.99 -3.99 -14.65
N PRO A 90 -6.34 -4.24 -15.93
CA PRO A 90 -7.66 -3.92 -16.45
C PRO A 90 -8.74 -4.82 -15.82
N SER A 91 -9.86 -4.22 -15.43
CA SER A 91 -10.99 -4.92 -14.79
C SER A 91 -11.66 -5.96 -15.68
N GLU A 92 -11.43 -5.89 -16.99
CA GLU A 92 -12.02 -6.80 -17.97
C GLU A 92 -11.53 -8.25 -17.79
N LEU A 93 -10.26 -8.46 -17.39
CA LEU A 93 -9.75 -9.81 -17.08
C LEU A 93 -10.54 -10.47 -15.94
N THR A 94 -10.82 -9.72 -14.88
CA THR A 94 -11.63 -10.21 -13.77
C THR A 94 -13.09 -10.46 -14.12
N LYS A 95 -13.65 -9.71 -15.07
CA LYS A 95 -15.03 -9.92 -15.54
C LYS A 95 -15.12 -11.15 -16.43
N ALA A 96 -14.21 -11.32 -17.38
CA ALA A 96 -14.14 -12.50 -18.24
C ALA A 96 -14.01 -13.78 -17.41
N ALA A 97 -13.09 -13.81 -16.44
CA ALA A 97 -12.92 -14.98 -15.57
C ALA A 97 -14.15 -15.30 -14.71
N LYS A 98 -14.95 -14.30 -14.33
CA LYS A 98 -16.23 -14.51 -13.63
C LYS A 98 -17.30 -15.06 -14.56
N VAL A 99 -17.33 -14.62 -15.83
CA VAL A 99 -18.23 -15.18 -16.86
C VAL A 99 -17.89 -16.65 -17.13
N ASP A 100 -16.60 -17.01 -17.09
CA ASP A 100 -16.12 -18.40 -17.19
C ASP A 100 -16.39 -19.26 -15.94
N GLY A 101 -17.13 -18.74 -14.96
CA GLY A 101 -17.49 -19.47 -13.72
C GLY A 101 -16.33 -19.67 -12.74
N ALA A 102 -15.21 -18.95 -12.88
CA ALA A 102 -14.10 -19.06 -11.94
C ALA A 102 -14.46 -18.41 -10.58
N GLY A 103 -14.32 -19.18 -9.49
CA GLY A 103 -14.45 -18.66 -8.13
C GLY A 103 -13.32 -17.69 -7.75
N PHE A 104 -13.52 -16.91 -6.67
CA PHE A 104 -12.58 -15.87 -6.22
C PHE A 104 -11.14 -16.38 -6.03
N PHE A 105 -10.96 -17.54 -5.38
CA PHE A 105 -9.64 -18.14 -5.16
C PHE A 105 -8.95 -18.56 -6.47
N ARG A 106 -9.72 -19.05 -7.45
CA ARG A 106 -9.18 -19.43 -8.76
C ARG A 106 -8.73 -18.20 -9.55
N ILE A 107 -9.52 -17.12 -9.52
CA ILE A 107 -9.15 -15.84 -10.14
C ILE A 107 -7.87 -15.28 -9.51
N PHE A 108 -7.75 -15.35 -8.18
CA PHE A 108 -6.56 -14.87 -7.47
C PHE A 108 -5.29 -15.64 -7.88
N TRP A 109 -5.32 -16.97 -7.81
CA TRP A 109 -4.15 -17.81 -8.11
C TRP A 109 -3.81 -17.90 -9.60
N SER A 110 -4.83 -17.93 -10.47
CA SER A 110 -4.64 -18.15 -11.90
C SER A 110 -4.39 -16.87 -12.69
N ILE A 111 -4.79 -15.71 -12.17
CA ILE A 111 -4.73 -14.44 -12.92
C ILE A 111 -3.92 -13.41 -12.14
N PHE A 112 -4.32 -13.08 -10.90
CA PHE A 112 -3.63 -12.03 -10.13
C PHE A 112 -2.19 -12.40 -9.79
N LEU A 113 -1.96 -13.61 -9.29
CA LEU A 113 -0.64 -14.06 -8.87
C LEU A 113 0.39 -14.06 -10.01
N PRO A 114 0.14 -14.68 -11.19
CA PRO A 114 1.10 -14.67 -12.29
C PRO A 114 1.31 -13.27 -12.88
N ILE A 115 0.26 -12.45 -12.98
CA ILE A 115 0.41 -11.06 -13.47
C ILE A 115 1.25 -10.25 -12.46
N SER A 116 1.15 -10.53 -11.16
CA SER A 116 1.92 -9.84 -10.13
C SER A 116 3.39 -10.28 -10.02
N LEU A 117 3.79 -11.42 -10.59
CA LEU A 117 5.16 -11.94 -10.51
C LEU A 117 6.25 -10.90 -10.81
N PRO A 118 6.16 -10.09 -11.90
CA PRO A 118 7.17 -9.09 -12.21
C PRO A 118 7.36 -8.07 -11.08
N ILE A 119 6.28 -7.59 -10.47
CA ILE A 119 6.39 -6.62 -9.36
C ILE A 119 6.90 -7.27 -8.08
N ILE A 120 6.59 -8.54 -7.84
CA ILE A 120 7.15 -9.30 -6.71
C ILE A 120 8.67 -9.33 -6.84
N VAL A 121 9.18 -9.75 -8.01
CA VAL A 121 10.62 -9.88 -8.28
C VAL A 121 11.33 -8.54 -8.13
N VAL A 122 10.80 -7.47 -8.73
CA VAL A 122 11.39 -6.12 -8.59
C VAL A 122 11.43 -5.69 -7.12
N SER A 123 10.34 -5.87 -6.38
CA SER A 123 10.28 -5.50 -4.97
C SER A 123 11.23 -6.30 -4.09
N MET A 124 11.45 -7.57 -4.42
CA MET A 124 12.37 -8.47 -3.72
C MET A 124 13.83 -8.04 -3.95
N ILE A 125 14.20 -7.78 -5.21
CA ILE A 125 15.55 -7.27 -5.54
C ILE A 125 15.80 -5.96 -4.80
N TRP A 126 14.84 -5.03 -4.83
CA TRP A 126 14.97 -3.75 -4.13
C TRP A 126 15.16 -3.90 -2.62
N GLN A 127 14.37 -4.77 -1.99
CA GLN A 127 14.48 -5.06 -0.56
C GLN A 127 15.83 -5.67 -0.21
N PHE A 128 16.30 -6.64 -1.02
CA PHE A 128 17.58 -7.29 -0.82
C PHE A 128 18.73 -6.29 -0.96
N THR A 129 18.75 -5.48 -2.02
CA THR A 129 19.76 -4.44 -2.22
C THR A 129 19.77 -3.43 -1.07
N LYS A 130 18.63 -3.08 -0.50
CA LYS A 130 18.57 -2.18 0.67
C LYS A 130 19.19 -2.80 1.92
N ILE A 131 18.85 -4.05 2.23
CA ILE A 131 19.42 -4.79 3.37
C ILE A 131 20.94 -4.95 3.20
N TRP A 132 21.36 -5.31 1.98
CA TRP A 132 22.78 -5.51 1.67
C TRP A 132 23.61 -4.22 1.78
N ASN A 133 23.03 -3.08 1.40
CA ASN A 133 23.68 -1.77 1.51
C ASN A 133 23.60 -1.14 2.90
N ASP A 134 22.88 -1.75 3.85
CA ASP A 134 22.75 -1.24 5.21
C ASP A 134 24.01 -1.54 6.05
N PHE A 135 25.10 -0.87 5.68
CA PHE A 135 26.39 -0.94 6.37
C PHE A 135 26.29 -0.43 7.82
N LEU A 136 25.39 0.53 8.09
CA LEU A 136 25.26 1.17 9.39
C LEU A 136 24.81 0.19 10.46
N PHE A 137 23.92 -0.75 10.15
CA PHE A 137 23.50 -1.76 11.12
C PHE A 137 24.63 -2.75 11.46
N GLY A 138 25.45 -3.13 10.48
CA GLY A 138 26.60 -4.00 10.70
C GLY A 138 27.69 -3.35 11.56
N VAL A 139 27.90 -2.04 11.41
CA VAL A 139 28.93 -1.31 12.17
C VAL A 139 28.46 -0.82 13.54
N SER A 140 27.15 -0.54 13.70
CA SER A 140 26.61 0.04 14.94
C SER A 140 26.28 -1.01 16.02
N PHE A 141 26.21 -2.29 15.64
CA PHE A 141 25.89 -3.42 16.53
C PHE A 141 27.01 -4.47 16.57
N SER A 142 28.24 -4.08 16.18
CA SER A 142 29.49 -4.82 16.43
C SER A 142 30.06 -4.50 17.81
#